data_AF-A0A1I2D529-F1
#
_entry.id   AF-A0A1I2D529-F1
#
_cell.length_a   1.000
_cell.length_b   1.000
_cell.length_c   1.000
_cell.angle_alpha   90.00
_cell.angle_beta   90.00
_cell.angle_gamma   90.00
#
_symmetry.space_group_name_H-M   'P 1'
#
loop_
_entity.id
_entity.type
_entity.pdbx_description
1 polymer ?
#
loop_
_entity_poly.entity_id
_entity_poly.type
_entity_poly.pdbx_seq_one_letter_code
_entity_poly.pdbx_strand_id
1 'polypeptide(L)'
;MRRLAGQVQDELALAGLPSATGAHPLVARGVRVEIDALDDEDPGVVVSWRPHPSLAAAADRAVAARDVAAGTMRRFGEIERAMGPALAAVLGSAGFTLDPDADLPPHLLRVTAAPPDGGTAGLLTGPEGGAR
;
A
#
# COMPACT_ATOMS: atom_id res chain seq x y z
N MET A 1 -2.44 11.94 10.45
CA MET A 1 -2.28 10.62 9.83
C MET A 1 -3.54 10.03 9.19
N ARG A 2 -4.73 10.05 9.82
CA ARG A 2 -5.96 9.55 9.16
C ARG A 2 -6.27 10.19 7.79
N ARG A 3 -6.06 11.50 7.67
CA ARG A 3 -6.17 12.22 6.39
C ARG A 3 -5.20 11.69 5.34
N LEU A 4 -3.92 11.56 5.70
CA LEU A 4 -2.87 11.03 4.80
C LEU A 4 -3.22 9.60 4.33
N ALA A 5 -3.67 8.73 5.25
CA ALA A 5 -4.07 7.37 4.91
C ALA A 5 -5.25 7.34 3.91
N GLY A 6 -6.22 8.25 4.06
CA GLY A 6 -7.31 8.41 3.09
C GLY A 6 -6.81 8.86 1.71
N GLN A 7 -5.93 9.85 1.66
CA GLN A 7 -5.35 10.34 0.41
C GLN A 7 -4.54 9.27 -0.32
N VAL A 8 -3.76 8.47 0.41
CA VAL A 8 -3.06 7.32 -0.15
C VAL A 8 -4.05 6.31 -0.74
N GLN A 9 -5.17 6.04 -0.06
CA GLN A 9 -6.18 5.10 -0.55
C GLN A 9 -6.88 5.59 -1.80
N ASP A 10 -7.25 6.87 -1.84
CA ASP A 10 -7.90 7.50 -2.98
C ASP A 10 -7.00 7.43 -4.22
N GLU A 11 -5.71 7.73 -4.05
CA GLU A 11 -4.73 7.65 -5.15
C GLU A 11 -4.54 6.20 -5.65
N LEU A 12 -4.40 5.25 -4.73
CA LEU A 12 -4.30 3.83 -5.09
C LEU A 12 -5.55 3.35 -5.84
N ALA A 13 -6.73 3.77 -5.40
CA ALA A 13 -7.99 3.45 -6.07
C ALA A 13 -8.04 4.04 -7.48
N LEU A 14 -7.56 5.27 -7.68
CA LEU A 14 -7.44 5.91 -9.00
C LEU A 14 -6.45 5.20 -9.92
N ALA A 15 -5.37 4.64 -9.36
CA ALA A 15 -4.44 3.77 -10.08
C ALA A 15 -5.02 2.37 -10.40
N GLY A 16 -6.28 2.10 -10.03
CA GLY A 16 -6.93 0.80 -10.21
C GLY A 16 -6.47 -0.27 -9.22
N LEU A 17 -5.83 0.13 -8.12
CA LEU A 17 -5.33 -0.75 -7.09
C LEU A 17 -6.30 -0.76 -5.90
N PRO A 18 -7.07 -1.85 -5.68
CA PRO A 18 -7.96 -1.92 -4.53
C PRO A 18 -7.13 -1.87 -3.25
N SER A 19 -7.50 -0.95 -2.36
CA SER A 19 -6.87 -0.80 -1.05
C SER A 19 -7.89 -1.04 0.07
N ALA A 20 -7.42 -1.55 1.21
CA ALA A 20 -8.26 -1.78 2.38
C ALA A 20 -7.64 -1.17 3.65
N THR A 21 -8.45 -0.42 4.40
CA THR A 21 -8.09 0.14 5.72
C THR A 21 -8.52 -0.80 6.82
N GLY A 22 -7.60 -1.22 7.70
CA GLY A 22 -7.95 -1.97 8.91
C GLY A 22 -8.75 -3.27 8.67
N ALA A 23 -8.87 -3.73 7.43
CA ALA A 23 -9.67 -4.88 7.09
C ALA A 23 -9.04 -6.15 7.67
N HIS A 24 -9.90 -7.06 8.11
CA HIS A 24 -9.50 -8.34 8.65
C HIS A 24 -8.52 -9.03 7.67
N PRO A 25 -7.40 -9.61 8.16
CA PRO A 25 -6.35 -10.22 7.33
C PRO A 25 -6.83 -11.21 6.27
N LEU A 26 -8.02 -11.79 6.46
CA LEU A 26 -8.64 -12.78 5.57
C LEU A 26 -9.40 -12.17 4.38
N VAL A 27 -9.72 -10.88 4.40
CA VAL A 27 -10.56 -10.22 3.38
C VAL A 27 -9.78 -9.17 2.59
N ALA A 28 -8.73 -8.58 3.18
CA ALA A 28 -7.87 -7.62 2.50
C ALA A 28 -7.06 -8.31 1.38
N ARG A 29 -7.33 -7.93 0.14
CA ARG A 29 -6.55 -8.32 -1.05
C ARG A 29 -5.98 -7.07 -1.68
N GLY A 30 -4.75 -7.16 -2.17
CA GLY A 30 -4.12 -6.02 -2.83
C GLY A 30 -3.43 -5.11 -1.82
N VAL A 31 -3.67 -3.81 -1.89
CA VAL A 31 -2.89 -2.84 -1.10
C VAL A 31 -3.47 -2.70 0.30
N ARG A 32 -2.63 -2.79 1.33
CA ARG A 32 -2.99 -2.52 2.71
C ARG A 32 -2.37 -1.19 3.11
N VAL A 33 -3.20 -0.34 3.73
CA VAL A 33 -2.79 0.98 4.21
C VAL A 33 -3.05 1.03 5.71
N GLU A 34 -1.99 1.22 6.48
CA GLU A 34 -2.03 1.25 7.94
C GLU A 34 -1.40 2.56 8.44
N ILE A 35 -1.99 3.14 9.48
CA ILE A 35 -1.35 4.23 10.20
C ILE A 35 -0.37 3.57 11.15
N ASP A 36 0.90 3.92 11.07
CA ASP A 36 1.86 3.49 12.07
C ASP A 36 1.50 4.19 13.39
N ALA A 37 1.09 3.40 14.37
CA ALA A 37 0.70 3.88 15.68
C ALA A 37 1.78 3.60 16.74
N LEU A 38 2.89 2.99 16.35
CA LEU A 38 3.97 2.57 17.25
C LEU A 38 5.16 3.52 17.23
N ASP A 39 5.21 4.42 16.25
CA ASP A 39 6.28 5.39 16.07
C ASP A 39 5.78 6.79 16.45
N ASP A 40 6.02 7.17 17.71
CA ASP A 40 5.65 8.49 18.25
C ASP A 40 6.57 9.61 17.71
N GLU A 41 7.76 9.27 17.17
CA GLU A 41 8.74 10.24 16.67
C GLU A 41 8.59 10.52 15.18
N ASP A 42 8.24 9.53 14.35
CA ASP A 42 7.93 9.71 12.93
C ASP A 42 6.56 9.11 12.53
N PRO A 43 5.46 9.84 12.80
CA PRO A 43 4.13 9.35 12.49
C PRO A 43 3.93 9.28 10.96
N GLY A 44 3.80 8.06 10.42
CA GLY A 44 3.66 7.79 9.00
C GLY A 44 2.49 6.88 8.64
N VAL A 45 2.29 6.69 7.34
CA VAL A 45 1.37 5.68 6.80
C VAL A 45 2.19 4.57 6.16
N VAL A 46 2.03 3.35 6.65
CA VAL A 46 2.67 2.17 6.08
C VAL A 46 1.76 1.59 5.02
N VAL A 47 2.33 1.40 3.82
CA VAL A 47 1.68 0.82 2.66
C VAL A 47 2.36 -0.50 2.34
N SER A 48 1.57 -1.55 2.11
CA SER A 48 2.08 -2.88 1.80
C SER A 48 1.22 -3.61 0.78
N TRP A 49 1.81 -4.54 0.05
CA TRP A 49 1.07 -5.45 -0.81
C TRP A 49 0.72 -6.74 -0.08
N ARG A 50 -0.52 -7.21 -0.26
CA ARG A 50 -0.95 -8.54 0.17
C ARG A 50 -1.40 -9.37 -1.03
N PRO A 51 -0.72 -10.48 -1.34
CA PRO A 51 -1.16 -11.39 -2.38
C PRO A 51 -2.48 -12.06 -1.98
N HIS A 52 -3.13 -12.68 -2.97
CA HIS A 52 -4.39 -13.39 -2.76
C HIS A 52 -4.27 -14.45 -1.64
N PRO A 53 -5.29 -14.63 -0.78
CA PRO A 53 -5.25 -15.59 0.32
C PRO A 53 -4.88 -17.02 -0.09
N SER A 54 -5.27 -17.46 -1.29
CA SER A 54 -4.87 -18.78 -1.80
C SER A 54 -3.37 -18.91 -2.03
N LEU A 55 -2.69 -17.84 -2.47
CA LEU A 55 -1.24 -17.85 -2.65
C LEU A 55 -0.53 -17.78 -1.29
N ALA A 56 -1.02 -16.92 -0.38
CA ALA A 56 -0.52 -16.84 1.00
C ALA A 56 -0.65 -18.20 1.73
N ALA A 57 -1.84 -18.81 1.72
CA ALA A 57 -2.05 -20.11 2.35
C ALA A 57 -1.22 -21.24 1.71
N ALA A 58 -0.95 -21.15 0.41
CA ALA A 58 -0.07 -22.11 -0.26
C ALA A 58 1.41 -21.91 0.12
N ALA A 59 1.85 -20.66 0.29
CA ALA A 59 3.16 -20.30 0.83
C ALA A 59 3.31 -20.79 2.29
N ASP A 60 2.32 -20.53 3.16
CA ASP A 60 2.32 -20.97 4.57
C ASP A 60 2.45 -22.50 4.68
N ARG A 61 1.73 -23.25 3.84
CA ARG A 61 1.85 -24.72 3.80
C ARG A 61 3.23 -25.18 3.36
N ALA A 62 3.86 -24.50 2.40
CA ALA A 62 5.21 -24.82 1.96
C ALA A 62 6.24 -24.56 3.08
N VAL A 63 6.09 -23.45 3.81
CA VAL A 63 6.92 -23.15 5.00
C VAL A 63 6.74 -24.22 6.08
N ALA A 64 5.49 -24.59 6.40
CA ALA A 64 5.19 -25.63 7.38
C ALA A 64 5.81 -26.99 7.00
N ALA A 65 5.83 -27.30 5.70
CA ALA A 65 6.46 -28.50 5.16
C ALA A 65 8.00 -28.40 5.04
N ARG A 66 8.60 -27.26 5.39
CA ARG A 66 10.02 -26.91 5.16
C ARG A 66 10.45 -27.02 3.69
N ASP A 67 9.49 -26.93 2.77
CA ASP A 67 9.73 -26.93 1.33
C ASP A 67 9.84 -25.49 0.82
N VAL A 68 10.93 -24.83 1.19
CA VAL A 68 11.22 -23.45 0.76
C VAL A 68 11.56 -23.36 -0.73
N ALA A 69 11.84 -24.49 -1.38
CA ALA A 69 12.08 -24.58 -2.82
C ALA A 69 10.78 -24.69 -3.64
N ALA A 70 9.62 -24.83 -2.97
CA ALA A 70 8.33 -24.88 -3.62
C ALA A 70 8.15 -23.67 -4.55
N GLY A 71 7.75 -23.93 -5.80
CA GLY A 71 7.52 -22.88 -6.81
C GLY A 71 6.55 -21.80 -6.32
N THR A 72 5.65 -22.15 -5.40
CA THR A 72 4.73 -21.22 -4.71
C THR A 72 5.46 -20.18 -3.85
N MET A 73 6.46 -20.59 -3.05
CA MET A 73 7.23 -19.65 -2.22
C MET A 73 8.04 -18.70 -3.09
N ARG A 74 8.65 -19.23 -4.16
CA ARG A 74 9.36 -18.39 -5.12
C ARG A 74 8.41 -17.36 -5.76
N ARG A 75 7.24 -17.80 -6.22
CA ARG A 75 6.25 -16.90 -6.84
C ARG A 75 5.70 -15.87 -5.86
N PHE A 76 5.46 -16.25 -4.61
CA PHE A 76 5.07 -15.33 -3.55
C PHE A 76 6.11 -14.21 -3.38
N GLY A 77 7.39 -14.58 -3.20
CA GLY A 77 8.47 -13.61 -3.01
C GLY A 77 8.80 -12.78 -4.26
N GLU A 78 8.60 -13.31 -5.47
CA GLU A 78 8.70 -12.54 -6.72
C GLU A 78 7.62 -11.46 -6.80
N ILE A 79 6.38 -11.79 -6.44
CA ILE A 79 5.26 -10.83 -6.44
C ILE A 79 5.51 -9.74 -5.40
N GLU A 80 5.87 -10.08 -4.16
CA GLU A 80 6.13 -9.07 -3.12
C GLU A 80 7.26 -8.12 -3.52
N ARG A 81 8.36 -8.64 -4.09
CA ARG A 81 9.49 -7.82 -4.55
C ARG A 81 9.14 -6.92 -5.73
N ALA A 82 8.21 -7.32 -6.59
CA ALA A 82 7.76 -6.49 -7.70
C ALA A 82 6.80 -5.39 -7.25
N MET A 83 5.95 -5.67 -6.27
CA MET A 83 4.87 -4.75 -5.89
C MET A 83 5.35 -3.57 -5.05
N GLY A 84 6.37 -3.72 -4.20
CA GLY A 84 6.95 -2.59 -3.44
C GLY A 84 7.39 -1.43 -4.36
N PRO A 85 8.29 -1.66 -5.33
CA PRO A 85 8.69 -0.64 -6.29
C PRO A 85 7.54 -0.10 -7.14
N ALA A 86 6.57 -0.93 -7.52
CA ALA A 86 5.41 -0.50 -8.29
C ALA A 86 4.53 0.48 -7.51
N LEU A 87 4.25 0.18 -6.23
CA LEU A 87 3.50 1.07 -5.34
C LEU A 87 4.24 2.38 -5.09
N ALA A 88 5.57 2.31 -4.90
CA ALA A 88 6.40 3.49 -4.73
C ALA A 88 6.35 4.40 -5.97
N ALA A 89 6.41 3.81 -7.17
CA ALA A 89 6.32 4.56 -8.42
C ALA A 89 4.94 5.24 -8.60
N VAL A 90 3.84 4.54 -8.29
CA VAL A 90 2.49 5.11 -8.34
C VAL A 90 2.37 6.30 -7.38
N LEU A 91 2.68 6.11 -6.10
CA LEU A 91 2.58 7.16 -5.08
C LEU A 91 3.52 8.33 -5.37
N GLY A 92 4.75 8.05 -5.80
CA GLY A 92 5.72 9.07 -6.20
C GLY A 92 5.25 9.88 -7.42
N SER A 93 4.63 9.24 -8.41
CA SER A 93 4.06 9.95 -9.58
C SER A 93 2.92 10.90 -9.21
N ALA A 94 2.20 10.61 -8.12
CA ALA A 94 1.17 11.45 -7.55
C ALA A 94 1.71 12.52 -6.58
N GLY A 95 3.03 12.56 -6.34
CA GLY A 95 3.67 13.57 -5.51
C GLY A 95 3.67 13.28 -4.00
N PHE A 96 3.42 12.03 -3.59
CA PHE A 96 3.59 11.63 -2.19
C PHE A 96 5.07 11.53 -1.82
N THR A 97 5.39 11.89 -0.57
CA THR A 97 6.74 11.71 -0.02
C THR A 97 6.84 10.36 0.65
N LEU A 98 7.79 9.55 0.18
CA LEU A 98 8.17 8.28 0.81
C LEU A 98 9.40 8.50 1.68
N ASP A 99 9.47 7.79 2.79
CA ASP A 99 10.67 7.70 3.62
C ASP A 99 11.56 6.56 3.10
N PRO A 100 12.71 6.86 2.47
CA PRO A 100 13.61 5.85 1.94
C PRO A 100 14.47 5.18 3.02
N ASP A 101 14.57 5.79 4.20
CA ASP A 101 15.43 5.35 5.31
C ASP A 101 14.63 4.61 6.40
N ALA A 102 13.33 4.43 6.18
CA ALA A 102 12.48 3.65 7.07
C ALA A 102 13.05 2.23 7.24
N ASP A 103 13.26 1.80 8.48
CA ASP A 103 13.71 0.45 8.82
C ASP A 103 12.57 -0.56 8.66
N LEU A 104 12.15 -0.74 7.41
CA LEU A 104 11.04 -1.59 7.00
C LEU A 104 11.51 -2.63 5.97
N PRO A 105 10.90 -3.83 5.96
CA PRO A 105 11.09 -4.78 4.89
C PRO A 105 10.87 -4.18 3.49
N PRO A 106 11.58 -4.64 2.44
CA PRO A 106 11.54 -4.03 1.08
C PRO A 106 10.18 -3.98 0.37
N HIS A 107 9.17 -4.70 0.89
CA HIS A 107 7.81 -4.74 0.37
C HIS A 107 6.85 -3.79 1.11
N LEU A 108 7.33 -3.15 2.18
CA LEU A 108 6.63 -2.11 2.93
C LEU A 108 7.20 -0.75 2.51
N LEU A 109 6.32 0.25 2.48
CA LEU A 109 6.68 1.62 2.20
C LEU A 109 6.14 2.49 3.33
N ARG A 110 6.90 3.49 3.78
CA ARG A 110 6.41 4.53 4.68
C ARG A 110 6.16 5.81 3.90
N VAL A 111 4.94 6.31 3.97
CA VAL A 111 4.50 7.58 3.40
C VAL A 111 4.44 8.60 4.54
N THR A 112 5.16 9.71 4.40
CA THR A 112 5.29 10.74 5.44
C THR A 112 4.49 12.00 5.10
N ALA A 113 4.25 12.27 3.82
CA ALA A 113 3.48 13.44 3.39
C ALA A 113 2.70 13.19 2.09
N ALA A 114 1.57 13.89 1.98
CA ALA A 114 0.81 14.06 0.74
C ALA A 114 1.30 15.31 0.00
N PRO A 115 1.12 15.38 -1.33
CA PRO A 115 1.37 16.60 -2.08
C PRO A 115 0.50 17.77 -1.57
N PRO A 116 0.97 19.03 -1.70
CA PRO A 116 0.32 20.21 -1.13
C PRO A 116 -1.12 20.44 -1.62
N ASP A 117 -1.43 20.00 -2.84
CA ASP A 117 -2.76 20.15 -3.45
C ASP A 117 -3.72 18.99 -3.11
N GLY A 118 -3.28 18.06 -2.26
CA GLY A 118 -4.11 17.00 -1.72
C GLY A 118 -4.14 15.69 -2.51
N GLY A 119 -3.29 15.54 -3.52
CA GLY A 119 -3.31 14.41 -4.46
C GLY A 119 -4.46 14.60 -5.44
N THR A 120 -4.62 13.70 -6.41
CA THR A 120 -5.66 13.78 -7.46
C THR A 120 -7.11 13.83 -6.93
N ALA A 121 -7.32 13.84 -5.60
CA ALA A 121 -8.54 14.32 -4.94
C ALA A 121 -9.03 15.69 -5.49
N GLY A 122 -8.12 16.58 -5.90
CA GLY A 122 -8.49 17.84 -6.58
C GLY A 122 -9.05 17.67 -8.00
N LEU A 123 -8.78 16.53 -8.65
CA LEU A 123 -9.27 16.20 -10.01
C LEU A 123 -10.75 15.76 -10.00
N LEU A 124 -11.25 15.23 -8.89
CA LEU A 124 -12.65 14.80 -8.72
C LEU A 124 -13.56 15.91 -8.20
N THR A 125 -13.01 17.01 -7.66
CA THR A 125 -13.75 18.21 -7.28
C THR A 125 -13.65 19.29 -8.35
N GLY A 126 -14.18 19.01 -9.54
CA GLY A 126 -14.43 20.04 -10.54
C GLY A 126 -15.44 21.08 -10.00
N PRO A 127 -15.35 22.36 -10.42
CA PRO A 127 -16.21 23.41 -9.92
C PRO A 127 -17.66 23.13 -10.34
N GLU A 128 -18.55 22.89 -9.39
CA GLU A 128 -19.98 23.03 -9.65
C GLU A 128 -20.24 24.50 -9.97
N GLY A 129 -20.30 24.77 -11.27
CA GLY A 129 -20.56 26.08 -11.84
C GLY A 129 -21.88 26.61 -11.31
N GLY A 130 -21.81 27.82 -10.74
CA GLY A 130 -22.99 28.62 -10.49
C GLY A 130 -23.74 28.88 -11.79
N ALA A 131 -24.99 28.44 -11.83
CA ALA A 131 -26.00 29.05 -12.67
C ALA A 131 -26.76 30.05 -11.80
N ARG A 132 -26.57 31.33 -12.12
CA ARG A 132 -27.48 32.41 -11.78
C ARG A 132 -28.78 32.26 -12.56
#